data_AF-A0A4Q1C5U7-F1
#
_entry.id   AF-A0A4Q1C5U7-F1
#
_cell.length_a   1.000
_cell.length_b   1.000
_cell.length_c   1.000
_cell.angle_alpha   90.00
_cell.angle_beta   90.00
_cell.angle_gamma   90.00
#
_symmetry.space_group_name_H-M   'P 1'
#
loop_
_entity.id
_entity.type
_entity.pdbx_description
1 polymer ?
#
loop_
_entity_poly.entity_id
_entity_poly.type
_entity_poly.pdbx_seq_one_letter_code
_entity_poly.pdbx_strand_id
1 'polypeptide(L)'
;MVRGWLTVLFLLLASAGAAVRYDMSKAELLQELGKPVSVLRRGDREILIYPNNVRIEIEQGKVVVVKGLDLAAQETAPTPAAAPTEEVAPTEAEPAEPKLSPEEQKAQAEAEAKLEKALAESDTKARAEMEKAITDLETLGESAEHRPEPSFNLTGFFTELFIKWALMLAALKLTCKYWGADVDWSGLMIAAAADTAVRAIVGVIGYVVLEMFTLLYADEALAAIVLVLVLRKVSTNQSLQQAVTITMTSKVFSIVVGSFLTVLILNALH
;
A
#
# COMPACT_ATOMS: atom_id res chain seq x y z
N MET A 1 -21.18 -21.95 -16.81
CA MET A 1 -21.18 -22.31 -15.38
C MET A 1 -20.07 -21.66 -14.54
N VAL A 2 -19.09 -20.94 -15.14
CA VAL A 2 -17.95 -20.35 -14.41
C VAL A 2 -18.27 -18.99 -13.74
N ARG A 3 -19.31 -18.28 -14.19
CA ARG A 3 -19.70 -16.95 -13.68
C ARG A 3 -20.21 -16.92 -12.22
N GLY A 4 -20.72 -18.03 -11.70
CA GLY A 4 -21.29 -18.08 -10.34
C GLY A 4 -20.24 -18.28 -9.23
N TRP A 5 -19.07 -18.84 -9.53
CA TRP A 5 -18.04 -19.13 -8.54
C TRP A 5 -17.21 -17.89 -8.18
N LEU A 6 -16.99 -17.00 -9.16
CA LEU A 6 -16.27 -15.74 -8.95
C LEU A 6 -17.01 -14.78 -8.03
N THR A 7 -18.35 -14.78 -8.06
CA THR A 7 -19.18 -13.90 -7.21
C THR A 7 -19.16 -14.34 -5.75
N VAL A 8 -19.13 -15.64 -5.47
CA VAL A 8 -19.06 -16.18 -4.10
C VAL A 8 -17.67 -15.93 -3.48
N LEU A 9 -16.59 -16.03 -4.26
CA LEU A 9 -15.24 -15.72 -3.79
C LEU A 9 -15.06 -14.21 -3.52
N PHE A 10 -15.64 -13.34 -4.35
CA PHE A 10 -15.58 -11.88 -4.16
C PHE A 10 -16.43 -11.40 -2.97
N LEU A 11 -17.56 -12.06 -2.68
CA LEU A 11 -18.39 -11.74 -1.50
C LEU A 11 -17.72 -12.14 -0.17
N LEU A 12 -16.84 -13.14 -0.18
CA LEU A 12 -16.09 -13.60 1.01
C LEU A 12 -14.87 -12.72 1.33
N LEU A 13 -14.37 -11.92 0.38
CA LEU A 13 -13.26 -10.99 0.60
C LEU A 13 -13.70 -9.58 1.09
N ALA A 14 -14.99 -9.26 1.04
CA ALA A 14 -15.49 -7.92 1.36
C ALA A 14 -15.76 -7.64 2.85
N SER A 15 -15.50 -8.60 3.76
CA SER A 15 -15.90 -8.51 5.18
C SER A 15 -14.75 -8.23 6.17
N ALA A 16 -13.56 -7.85 5.72
CA ALA A 16 -12.38 -7.70 6.60
C ALA A 16 -12.11 -6.24 6.98
N GLY A 17 -13.08 -5.60 7.61
CA GLY A 17 -12.94 -4.28 8.22
C GLY A 17 -14.02 -4.10 9.28
N ALA A 18 -13.89 -4.79 10.41
CA ALA A 18 -14.81 -4.65 11.54
C ALA A 18 -14.58 -3.27 12.20
N ALA A 19 -15.23 -2.25 11.65
CA ALA A 19 -15.26 -0.92 12.27
C ALA A 19 -16.23 -0.98 13.45
N VAL A 20 -15.70 -0.99 14.66
CA VAL A 20 -16.51 -0.81 15.89
C VAL A 20 -17.20 0.54 15.78
N ARG A 21 -18.53 0.58 15.91
CA ARG A 21 -19.31 1.82 15.84
C ARG A 21 -19.78 2.23 17.23
N TYR A 22 -19.89 3.54 17.48
CA TYR A 22 -20.62 4.04 18.63
C TYR A 22 -22.09 3.57 18.54
N ASP A 23 -22.72 3.35 19.69
CA ASP A 23 -24.10 2.86 19.83
C ASP A 23 -24.35 1.39 19.42
N MET A 24 -23.30 0.64 19.09
CA MET A 24 -23.40 -0.80 18.83
C MET A 24 -23.86 -1.56 20.09
N SER A 25 -24.71 -2.57 19.92
CA SER A 25 -25.14 -3.41 21.03
C SER A 25 -24.02 -4.33 21.51
N LYS A 26 -24.06 -4.73 22.78
CA LYS A 26 -23.10 -5.71 23.32
C LYS A 26 -23.03 -7.01 22.51
N ALA A 27 -24.15 -7.48 21.98
CA ALA A 27 -24.20 -8.72 21.21
C ALA A 27 -23.45 -8.60 19.88
N GLU A 28 -23.67 -7.50 19.15
CA GLU A 28 -22.95 -7.18 17.91
C GLU A 28 -21.46 -6.99 18.19
N LEU A 29 -21.11 -6.29 19.27
CA LEU A 29 -19.71 -6.09 19.65
C LEU A 29 -18.98 -7.42 19.89
N LEU A 30 -19.61 -8.35 20.60
CA LEU A 30 -19.05 -9.68 20.86
C LEU A 30 -19.00 -10.56 19.60
N GLN A 31 -19.88 -10.32 18.64
CA GLN A 31 -19.86 -11.00 17.35
C GLN A 31 -18.69 -10.51 16.48
N GLU A 32 -18.42 -9.21 16.47
CA GLU A 32 -17.35 -8.58 15.69
C GLU A 32 -15.96 -8.79 16.30
N LEU A 33 -15.80 -8.54 17.61
CA LEU A 33 -14.51 -8.59 18.30
C LEU A 33 -14.22 -9.92 19.00
N GLY A 34 -15.22 -10.80 19.15
CA GLY A 34 -15.10 -12.05 19.89
C GLY A 34 -15.19 -11.88 21.40
N LYS A 35 -14.59 -12.80 22.15
CA LYS A 35 -14.67 -12.82 23.62
C LYS A 35 -13.62 -11.89 24.25
N PRO A 36 -13.99 -11.02 25.19
CA PRO A 36 -13.06 -10.17 25.92
C PRO A 36 -12.17 -11.00 26.86
N VAL A 37 -10.96 -10.49 27.14
CA VAL A 37 -10.02 -11.08 28.11
C VAL A 37 -10.53 -10.88 29.54
N SER A 38 -11.09 -9.71 29.81
CA SER A 38 -11.72 -9.43 31.10
C SER A 38 -12.93 -8.50 30.96
N VAL A 39 -13.85 -8.66 31.90
CA VAL A 39 -15.09 -7.89 31.99
C VAL A 39 -15.18 -7.31 33.39
N LEU A 40 -15.17 -5.99 33.52
CA LEU A 40 -15.36 -5.29 34.78
C LEU A 40 -16.73 -4.61 34.78
N ARG A 41 -17.55 -4.85 35.81
CA ARG A 41 -18.86 -4.19 35.97
C ARG A 41 -18.82 -3.21 37.13
N ARG A 42 -19.30 -1.99 36.90
CA ARG A 42 -19.43 -0.93 37.91
C ARG A 42 -20.75 -0.19 37.69
N GLY A 43 -21.80 -0.60 38.39
CA GLY A 43 -23.16 -0.07 38.21
C GLY A 43 -23.70 -0.39 36.82
N ASP A 44 -24.22 0.62 36.12
CA ASP A 44 -24.76 0.50 34.76
C ASP A 44 -23.68 0.49 33.66
N ARG A 45 -22.40 0.52 34.06
CA ARG A 45 -21.24 0.49 33.16
C ARG A 45 -20.54 -0.86 33.18
N GLU A 46 -20.30 -1.39 31.99
CA GLU A 46 -19.52 -2.61 31.76
C GLU A 46 -18.30 -2.26 30.91
N ILE A 47 -17.10 -2.55 31.43
CA ILE A 47 -15.82 -2.31 30.76
C ILE A 47 -15.30 -3.65 30.26
N LEU A 48 -15.17 -3.76 28.95
CA LEU A 48 -14.63 -4.92 28.26
C LEU A 48 -13.18 -4.63 27.87
N ILE A 49 -12.27 -5.51 28.29
CA ILE A 49 -10.85 -5.42 27.93
C ILE A 49 -10.52 -6.53 26.95
N TYR A 50 -10.06 -6.15 25.76
CA TYR A 50 -9.61 -7.04 24.71
C TYR A 50 -8.07 -7.06 24.66
N PRO A 51 -7.46 -8.01 23.92
CA PRO A 51 -6.02 -8.00 23.68
C PRO A 51 -5.55 -6.66 23.10
N ASN A 52 -4.28 -6.31 23.29
CA ASN A 52 -3.67 -5.03 22.87
C ASN A 52 -4.17 -3.77 23.62
N ASN A 53 -4.61 -3.93 24.87
CA ASN A 53 -5.08 -2.81 25.72
C ASN A 53 -6.31 -2.05 25.15
N VAL A 54 -7.08 -2.70 24.28
CA VAL A 54 -8.33 -2.15 23.77
C VAL A 54 -9.38 -2.21 24.88
N ARG A 55 -9.88 -1.04 25.26
CA ARG A 55 -10.87 -0.88 26.33
C ARG A 55 -12.16 -0.32 25.73
N ILE A 56 -13.24 -1.07 25.90
CA ILE A 56 -14.57 -0.67 25.42
C ILE A 56 -15.50 -0.54 26.63
N GLU A 57 -16.11 0.63 26.77
CA GLU A 57 -17.09 0.90 27.83
C GLU A 57 -18.49 0.85 27.23
N ILE A 58 -19.32 0.02 27.84
CA ILE A 58 -20.73 -0.15 27.55
C ILE A 58 -21.53 0.47 28.68
N GLU A 59 -22.44 1.37 28.35
CA GLU A 59 -23.39 1.96 29.30
C GLU A 59 -24.80 1.68 28.76
N GLN A 60 -25.70 1.17 29.61
CA GLN A 60 -27.07 0.80 29.21
C GLN A 60 -27.14 -0.17 28.02
N GLY A 61 -26.14 -1.06 27.88
CA GLY A 61 -26.09 -2.06 26.82
C GLY A 61 -25.56 -1.58 25.46
N LYS A 62 -25.14 -0.30 25.37
CA LYS A 62 -24.60 0.34 24.15
C LYS A 62 -23.17 0.80 24.34
N VAL A 63 -22.36 0.76 23.27
CA VAL A 63 -20.95 1.22 23.29
C VAL A 63 -20.89 2.74 23.34
N VAL A 64 -20.28 3.27 24.40
CA VAL A 64 -20.12 4.73 24.62
C VAL A 64 -18.68 5.18 24.43
N VAL A 65 -17.71 4.38 24.84
CA VAL A 65 -16.29 4.75 24.76
C VAL A 65 -15.47 3.58 24.22
N VAL A 66 -14.62 3.86 23.23
CA VAL A 66 -13.59 2.92 22.75
C VAL A 66 -12.24 3.60 22.90
N LYS A 67 -11.32 3.00 23.64
CA LYS A 67 -9.94 3.45 23.78
C LYS A 67 -9.00 2.37 23.24
N GLY A 68 -7.99 2.77 22.47
CA GLY A 68 -7.00 1.86 21.89
C GLY A 68 -7.36 1.28 20.52
N LEU A 69 -8.46 1.73 19.90
CA LEU A 69 -8.78 1.48 18.50
C LEU A 69 -8.89 2.82 17.77
N ASP A 70 -8.23 2.96 16.62
CA ASP A 70 -8.52 4.06 15.68
C ASP A 70 -9.91 3.80 15.09
N LEU A 71 -10.90 4.51 15.60
CA LEU A 71 -12.25 4.45 15.07
C LEU A 71 -12.29 5.18 13.74
N ALA A 72 -12.87 4.54 12.71
CA ALA A 72 -13.23 5.22 11.48
C ALA A 72 -14.30 6.27 11.83
N ALA A 73 -13.87 7.54 11.82
CA ALA A 73 -14.68 8.68 12.21
C ALA A 73 -15.95 8.78 11.35
N GLN A 74 -17.11 8.74 12.00
CA GLN A 74 -18.33 9.36 11.47
C GLN A 74 -18.53 10.70 12.20
N GLU A 75 -18.53 11.76 11.42
CA GLU A 75 -18.76 13.14 11.81
C GLU A 75 -20.11 13.31 12.53
N THR A 76 -20.08 13.98 13.68
CA THR A 76 -21.18 14.83 14.15
C THR A 76 -20.60 16.08 14.81
N ALA A 77 -20.94 17.22 14.20
CA ALA A 77 -20.70 18.66 14.43
C ALA A 77 -20.82 19.23 15.87
N PRO A 78 -20.75 20.56 16.09
CA PRO A 78 -19.81 21.60 15.63
C PRO A 78 -19.13 22.34 16.80
N THR A 79 -17.89 22.80 16.62
CA THR A 79 -17.18 23.67 17.58
C THR A 79 -17.56 25.15 17.38
N PRO A 80 -17.94 25.92 18.42
CA PRO A 80 -18.15 27.36 18.32
C PRO A 80 -16.85 28.15 18.50
N ALA A 81 -16.69 29.16 17.63
CA ALA A 81 -16.08 30.48 17.84
C ALA A 81 -14.71 30.56 18.55
N ALA A 82 -13.64 30.60 17.74
CA ALA A 82 -12.39 31.22 18.14
C ALA A 82 -12.51 32.76 18.01
N ALA A 83 -12.10 33.46 19.07
CA ALA A 83 -12.03 34.92 19.14
C ALA A 83 -10.88 35.48 18.28
N PRO A 84 -11.04 36.69 17.70
CA PRO A 84 -9.94 37.41 17.07
C PRO A 84 -9.24 38.29 18.11
N THR A 85 -7.96 38.02 18.35
CA THR A 85 -7.07 38.95 19.06
C THR A 85 -5.75 39.01 18.31
N GLU A 86 -5.57 40.05 17.50
CA GLU A 86 -4.24 40.51 17.12
C GLU A 86 -4.27 42.04 17.07
N GLU A 87 -3.67 42.61 18.10
CA GLU A 87 -3.34 44.03 18.25
C GLU A 87 -1.88 44.21 17.85
N VAL A 88 -1.54 45.46 17.52
CA VAL A 88 -0.20 46.07 17.44
C VAL A 88 0.37 46.20 16.02
N ALA A 89 0.08 47.37 15.43
CA ALA A 89 1.00 48.05 14.53
C ALA A 89 2.30 48.41 15.27
N PRO A 90 3.44 48.45 14.56
CA PRO A 90 3.93 49.80 14.24
C PRO A 90 4.48 49.92 12.81
N THR A 91 4.09 51.04 12.21
CA THR A 91 4.77 51.82 11.17
C THR A 91 6.26 51.49 11.00
N GLU A 92 6.61 50.86 9.87
CA GLU A 92 7.99 50.75 9.38
C GLU A 92 8.10 51.51 8.05
N ALA A 93 9.08 52.39 7.97
CA ALA A 93 9.26 53.39 6.94
C ALA A 93 9.67 52.78 5.59
N GLU A 94 9.12 53.32 4.50
CA GLU A 94 9.58 53.08 3.13
C GLU A 94 11.08 53.39 3.02
N PRO A 95 11.92 52.46 2.51
CA PRO A 95 13.25 52.80 2.05
C PRO A 95 13.09 53.63 0.77
N ALA A 96 13.53 54.88 0.82
CA ALA A 96 13.64 55.72 -0.37
C ALA A 96 14.48 55.00 -1.43
N GLU A 97 13.90 54.76 -2.60
CA GLU A 97 14.59 54.24 -3.77
C GLU A 97 15.82 55.12 -4.07
N PRO A 98 17.02 54.55 -4.16
CA PRO A 98 18.17 55.30 -4.64
C PRO A 98 17.90 55.69 -6.10
N LYS A 99 17.75 56.99 -6.36
CA LYS A 99 17.71 57.55 -7.71
C LYS A 99 19.06 57.28 -8.38
N LEU A 100 19.16 56.13 -9.05
CA LEU A 100 20.30 55.76 -9.89
C LEU A 100 20.52 56.85 -10.95
N SER A 101 21.79 57.20 -11.15
CA SER A 101 22.21 58.14 -12.18
C SER A 101 21.78 57.64 -13.57
N PRO A 102 21.46 58.51 -14.54
CA PRO A 102 21.11 58.12 -15.92
C PRO A 102 22.12 57.16 -16.58
N GLU A 103 23.39 57.20 -16.16
CA GLU A 103 24.43 56.29 -16.64
C GLU A 103 24.32 54.87 -16.05
N GLU A 104 23.88 54.74 -14.81
CA GLU A 104 23.70 53.45 -14.12
C GLU A 104 22.43 52.73 -14.59
N GLN A 105 21.37 53.47 -14.93
CA GLN A 105 20.15 52.92 -15.53
C GLN A 105 20.40 52.32 -16.91
N LYS A 106 21.26 52.95 -17.72
CA LYS A 106 21.63 52.41 -19.03
C LYS A 106 22.47 51.14 -18.91
N ALA A 107 23.39 51.07 -17.94
CA ALA A 107 24.18 49.88 -17.66
C ALA A 107 23.33 48.72 -17.13
N GLN A 108 22.32 48.98 -16.29
CA GLN A 108 21.36 47.96 -15.85
C GLN A 108 20.48 47.45 -17.00
N ALA A 109 19.94 48.34 -17.85
CA ALA A 109 19.15 47.93 -19.00
C ALA A 109 19.95 47.06 -20.00
N GLU A 110 21.24 47.36 -20.20
CA GLU A 110 22.12 46.52 -21.04
C GLU A 110 22.45 45.16 -20.38
N ALA A 111 22.54 45.10 -19.05
CA ALA A 111 22.75 43.85 -18.31
C ALA A 111 21.49 42.97 -18.33
N GLU A 112 20.30 43.56 -18.15
CA GLU A 112 19.01 42.88 -18.24
C GLU A 112 18.75 42.36 -19.65
N ALA A 113 19.03 43.16 -20.70
CA ALA A 113 18.89 42.71 -22.08
C ALA A 113 19.82 41.55 -22.45
N LYS A 114 21.02 41.48 -21.84
CA LYS A 114 21.94 40.33 -22.01
C LYS A 114 21.43 39.10 -21.26
N LEU A 115 20.87 39.28 -20.07
CA LEU A 115 20.32 38.19 -19.26
C LEU A 115 19.06 37.61 -19.92
N GLU A 116 18.18 38.45 -20.45
CA GLU A 116 16.97 38.02 -21.18
C GLU A 116 17.33 37.23 -22.45
N LYS A 117 18.36 37.66 -23.20
CA LYS A 117 18.86 36.89 -24.34
C LYS A 117 19.47 35.54 -23.93
N ALA A 118 20.24 35.51 -22.83
CA ALA A 118 20.81 34.26 -22.33
C ALA A 118 19.73 33.28 -21.86
N LEU A 119 18.65 33.77 -21.23
CA LEU A 119 17.50 32.95 -20.85
C LEU A 119 16.72 32.44 -22.06
N ALA A 120 16.51 33.28 -23.09
CA ALA A 120 15.88 32.86 -24.33
C ALA A 120 16.71 31.78 -25.07
N GLU A 121 18.04 31.90 -25.07
CA GLU A 121 18.94 30.89 -25.62
C GLU A 121 18.95 29.59 -24.80
N SER A 122 18.85 29.65 -23.47
CA SER A 122 18.73 28.43 -22.65
C SER A 122 17.38 27.74 -22.83
N ASP A 123 16.29 28.50 -22.95
CA ASP A 123 14.95 27.96 -23.13
C ASP A 123 14.77 27.31 -24.50
N THR A 124 15.33 27.91 -25.54
CA THR A 124 15.34 27.32 -26.89
C THR A 124 16.16 26.03 -26.92
N LYS A 125 17.30 25.97 -26.23
CA LYS A 125 18.09 24.74 -26.11
C LYS A 125 17.37 23.65 -25.31
N ALA A 126 16.74 23.99 -24.20
CA ALA A 126 15.96 23.05 -23.39
C ALA A 126 14.78 22.47 -24.18
N ARG A 127 14.10 23.28 -24.98
CA ARG A 127 13.04 22.81 -25.88
C ARG A 127 13.56 21.89 -26.97
N ALA A 128 14.70 22.20 -27.58
CA ALA A 128 15.31 21.34 -28.59
C ALA A 128 15.76 19.98 -28.02
N GLU A 129 16.29 19.96 -26.79
CA GLU A 129 16.62 18.70 -26.10
C GLU A 129 15.37 17.89 -25.76
N MET A 130 14.28 18.54 -25.35
CA MET A 130 13.00 17.88 -25.10
C MET A 130 12.36 17.31 -26.37
N GLU A 131 12.34 18.07 -27.47
CA GLU A 131 11.85 17.60 -28.78
C GLU A 131 12.69 16.44 -29.30
N LYS A 132 14.01 16.49 -29.12
CA LYS A 132 14.90 15.37 -29.47
C LYS A 132 14.58 14.13 -28.65
N ALA A 133 14.37 14.27 -27.34
CA ALA A 133 14.00 13.14 -26.49
C ALA A 133 12.64 12.52 -26.88
N ILE A 134 11.66 13.36 -27.26
CA ILE A 134 10.36 12.89 -27.77
C ILE A 134 10.55 12.15 -29.10
N THR A 135 11.32 12.72 -30.03
CA THR A 135 11.58 12.12 -31.34
C THR A 135 12.34 10.79 -31.21
N ASP A 136 13.32 10.70 -30.30
CA ASP A 136 14.05 9.46 -30.01
C ASP A 136 13.11 8.38 -29.43
N LEU A 137 12.14 8.76 -28.60
CA LEU A 137 11.10 7.85 -28.08
C LEU A 137 10.13 7.40 -29.18
N GLU A 138 9.76 8.27 -30.11
CA GLU A 138 8.89 7.94 -31.25
C GLU A 138 9.59 6.99 -32.24
N THR A 139 10.86 7.24 -32.56
CA THR A 139 11.65 6.36 -33.44
C THR A 139 11.97 5.00 -32.83
N LEU A 140 12.09 4.92 -31.49
CA LEU A 140 12.13 3.65 -30.76
C LEU A 140 10.84 2.84 -30.93
N GLY A 141 9.69 3.50 -31.09
CA GLY A 141 8.40 2.88 -31.34
C GLY A 141 8.25 2.33 -32.77
N GLU A 142 8.76 3.05 -33.77
CA GLU A 142 8.68 2.65 -35.18
C GLU A 142 9.67 1.54 -35.56
N SER A 143 10.80 1.45 -34.87
CA SER A 143 11.81 0.39 -35.07
C SER A 143 11.49 -0.91 -34.32
N ALA A 144 10.27 -1.06 -33.80
CA ALA A 144 9.80 -2.33 -33.26
C ALA A 144 9.59 -3.32 -34.41
N GLU A 145 10.69 -3.81 -34.96
CA GLU A 145 10.79 -5.07 -35.69
C GLU A 145 9.83 -6.07 -35.03
N HIS A 146 9.05 -6.74 -35.88
CA HIS A 146 8.05 -7.74 -35.56
C HIS A 146 8.57 -8.72 -34.49
N ARG A 147 8.49 -8.33 -33.21
CA ARG A 147 8.99 -9.15 -32.11
C ARG A 147 8.10 -10.38 -32.15
N PRO A 148 8.68 -11.59 -32.31
CA PRO A 148 7.88 -12.79 -32.35
C PRO A 148 6.98 -12.78 -31.11
N GLU A 149 5.67 -12.95 -31.34
CA GLU A 149 4.71 -12.98 -30.25
C GLU A 149 5.23 -13.93 -29.17
N PRO A 150 5.36 -13.50 -27.91
CA PRO A 150 5.92 -14.32 -26.87
C PRO A 150 5.03 -15.55 -26.69
N SER A 151 5.46 -16.68 -27.25
CA SER A 151 4.75 -17.95 -27.12
C SER A 151 4.76 -18.36 -25.66
N PHE A 152 3.60 -18.70 -25.10
CA PHE A 152 3.50 -19.12 -23.70
C PHE A 152 4.30 -20.39 -23.45
N ASN A 153 5.45 -20.24 -22.78
CA ASN A 153 6.28 -21.36 -22.39
C ASN A 153 5.77 -21.95 -21.07
N LEU A 154 4.91 -22.96 -21.16
CA LEU A 154 4.36 -23.71 -20.03
C LEU A 154 5.44 -24.15 -19.04
N THR A 155 6.57 -24.67 -19.54
CA THR A 155 7.67 -25.13 -18.69
C THR A 155 8.29 -23.97 -17.92
N GLY A 156 8.58 -22.86 -18.60
CA GLY A 156 9.10 -21.64 -17.96
C GLY A 156 8.17 -21.11 -16.88
N PHE A 157 6.86 -21.09 -17.16
CA PHE A 157 5.84 -20.68 -16.19
C PHE A 157 5.85 -21.56 -14.93
N PHE A 158 5.85 -22.89 -15.06
CA PHE A 158 5.90 -23.79 -13.90
C PHE A 158 7.22 -23.71 -13.14
N THR A 159 8.35 -23.55 -13.84
CA THR A 159 9.65 -23.36 -13.20
C THR A 159 9.67 -22.06 -12.38
N GLU A 160 9.20 -20.95 -12.94
CA GLU A 160 9.09 -19.68 -12.23
C GLU A 160 8.16 -19.79 -11.01
N LEU A 161 7.02 -20.47 -11.18
CA LEU A 161 6.04 -20.69 -10.12
C LEU A 161 6.63 -21.52 -8.97
N PHE A 162 7.40 -22.56 -9.28
CA PHE A 162 8.08 -23.39 -8.29
C PHE A 162 9.17 -22.62 -7.53
N ILE A 163 9.96 -21.80 -8.23
CA ILE A 163 10.97 -20.94 -7.59
C ILE A 163 10.28 -19.96 -6.65
N LYS A 164 9.20 -19.30 -7.09
CA LYS A 164 8.40 -18.38 -6.26
C LYS A 164 7.83 -19.09 -5.03
N TRP A 165 7.31 -20.31 -5.19
CA TRP A 165 6.81 -21.11 -4.07
C TRP A 165 7.91 -21.41 -3.04
N ALA A 166 9.10 -21.84 -3.50
CA ALA A 166 10.22 -22.13 -2.62
C ALA A 166 10.72 -20.88 -1.87
N LEU A 167 10.82 -19.74 -2.56
CA LEU A 167 11.18 -18.46 -1.95
C LEU A 167 10.13 -18.01 -0.92
N MET A 168 8.84 -18.13 -1.25
CA MET A 168 7.76 -17.78 -0.33
C MET A 168 7.79 -18.66 0.93
N LEU A 169 8.09 -19.95 0.77
CA LEU A 169 8.19 -20.88 1.87
C LEU A 169 9.37 -20.55 2.80
N ALA A 170 10.52 -20.17 2.23
CA ALA A 170 11.67 -19.68 2.99
C ALA A 170 11.32 -18.36 3.71
N ALA A 171 10.63 -17.43 3.04
CA ALA A 171 10.19 -16.16 3.60
C ALA A 171 9.24 -16.35 4.78
N LEU A 172 8.23 -17.22 4.64
CA LEU A 172 7.29 -17.56 5.70
C LEU A 172 8.02 -18.19 6.89
N LYS A 173 8.91 -19.15 6.65
CA LYS A 173 9.68 -19.80 7.71
C LYS A 173 10.51 -18.80 8.52
N LEU A 174 11.22 -17.90 7.84
CA LEU A 174 12.03 -16.86 8.49
C LEU A 174 11.16 -15.88 9.25
N THR A 175 10.04 -15.47 8.67
CA THR A 175 9.11 -14.51 9.28
C THR A 175 8.43 -15.09 10.51
N CYS A 176 7.92 -16.32 10.43
CA CYS A 176 7.35 -17.01 11.59
C CYS A 176 8.38 -17.15 12.71
N LYS A 177 9.63 -17.50 12.39
CA LYS A 177 10.72 -17.55 13.38
C LYS A 177 11.03 -16.19 13.99
N TYR A 178 11.04 -15.11 13.20
CA TYR A 178 11.30 -13.75 13.68
C TYR A 178 10.20 -13.25 14.63
N TRP A 179 8.94 -13.54 14.33
CA TRP A 179 7.78 -13.12 15.14
C TRP A 179 7.40 -14.11 16.25
N GLY A 180 8.22 -15.14 16.51
CA GLY A 180 7.95 -16.15 17.55
C GLY A 180 6.64 -16.91 17.32
N ALA A 181 6.24 -17.08 16.06
CA ALA A 181 5.03 -17.78 15.67
C ALA A 181 5.34 -19.25 15.41
N ASP A 182 4.79 -20.12 16.25
CA ASP A 182 4.82 -21.57 16.01
C ASP A 182 3.76 -21.93 14.96
N VAL A 183 4.22 -22.21 13.74
CA VAL A 183 3.40 -22.72 12.65
C VAL A 183 4.02 -24.03 12.19
N ASP A 184 3.20 -25.08 12.17
CA ASP A 184 3.63 -26.39 11.71
C ASP A 184 4.11 -26.34 10.24
N TRP A 185 5.05 -27.20 9.90
CA TRP A 185 5.60 -27.27 8.55
C TRP A 185 4.52 -27.52 7.48
N SER A 186 3.55 -28.38 7.79
CA SER A 186 2.38 -28.63 6.93
C SER A 186 1.60 -27.35 6.68
N GLY A 187 1.42 -26.53 7.72
CA GLY A 187 0.77 -25.24 7.65
C GLY A 187 1.49 -24.24 6.75
N LEU A 188 2.82 -24.15 6.88
CA LEU A 188 3.65 -23.32 6.00
C LEU A 188 3.58 -23.76 4.53
N MET A 189 3.60 -25.07 4.28
CA MET A 189 3.47 -25.64 2.93
C MET A 189 2.11 -25.28 2.31
N ILE A 190 1.01 -25.38 3.06
CA ILE A 190 -0.33 -25.03 2.59
C ILE A 190 -0.42 -23.53 2.31
N ALA A 191 0.10 -22.68 3.20
CA ALA A 191 0.11 -21.23 3.03
C ALA A 191 0.88 -20.80 1.76
N ALA A 192 2.09 -21.35 1.57
CA ALA A 192 2.88 -21.09 0.36
C ALA A 192 2.21 -21.63 -0.91
N ALA A 193 1.61 -22.82 -0.85
CA ALA A 193 0.89 -23.41 -1.97
C ALA A 193 -0.34 -22.58 -2.36
N ALA A 194 -1.10 -22.07 -1.38
CA ALA A 194 -2.25 -21.20 -1.62
C ALA A 194 -1.85 -19.88 -2.28
N ASP A 195 -0.79 -19.22 -1.78
CA ASP A 195 -0.22 -18.01 -2.39
C ASP A 195 0.15 -18.22 -3.86
N THR A 196 0.86 -19.33 -4.11
CA THR A 196 1.33 -19.72 -5.43
C THR A 196 0.17 -20.07 -6.37
N ALA A 197 -0.85 -20.78 -5.88
CA ALA A 197 -2.04 -21.13 -6.65
C ALA A 197 -2.84 -19.89 -7.09
N VAL A 198 -3.00 -18.90 -6.19
CA VAL A 198 -3.66 -17.64 -6.54
C VAL A 198 -2.91 -16.92 -7.65
N ARG A 199 -1.58 -16.79 -7.53
CA ARG A 199 -0.75 -16.20 -8.59
C ARG A 199 -0.85 -16.96 -9.90
N ALA A 200 -0.86 -18.29 -9.86
CA ALA A 200 -1.01 -19.11 -11.06
C ALA A 200 -2.36 -18.88 -11.75
N ILE A 201 -3.45 -18.86 -10.98
CA ILE A 201 -4.81 -18.63 -11.49
C ILE A 201 -4.93 -17.23 -12.09
N VAL A 202 -4.47 -16.20 -11.38
CA VAL A 202 -4.53 -14.81 -11.88
C VAL A 202 -3.64 -14.64 -13.10
N GLY A 203 -2.45 -15.26 -13.13
CA GLY A 203 -1.56 -15.25 -14.29
C GLY A 203 -2.18 -15.91 -15.52
N VAL A 204 -2.80 -17.07 -15.37
CA VAL A 204 -3.50 -17.76 -16.47
C VAL A 204 -4.71 -16.95 -16.94
N ILE A 205 -5.51 -16.39 -16.03
CA ILE A 205 -6.66 -15.55 -16.39
C ILE A 205 -6.18 -14.27 -17.10
N GLY A 206 -5.16 -13.60 -16.59
CA GLY A 206 -4.59 -12.40 -17.21
C GLY A 206 -4.08 -12.67 -18.61
N TYR A 207 -3.35 -13.78 -18.80
CA TYR A 207 -2.87 -14.20 -20.11
C TYR A 207 -4.01 -14.52 -21.08
N VAL A 208 -5.00 -15.32 -20.68
CA VAL A 208 -6.08 -15.76 -21.56
C VAL A 208 -7.11 -14.66 -21.85
N VAL A 209 -7.43 -13.81 -20.87
CA VAL A 209 -8.53 -12.84 -20.98
C VAL A 209 -8.05 -11.47 -21.44
N LEU A 210 -6.87 -11.04 -20.99
CA LEU A 210 -6.38 -9.68 -21.20
C LEU A 210 -5.20 -9.61 -22.17
N GLU A 211 -4.68 -10.75 -22.63
CA GLU A 211 -3.42 -10.85 -23.39
C GLU A 211 -2.25 -10.14 -22.69
N MET A 212 -2.36 -9.95 -21.38
CA MET A 212 -1.35 -9.32 -20.54
C MET A 212 -0.59 -10.40 -19.78
N PHE A 213 0.73 -10.40 -19.92
CA PHE A 213 1.58 -11.37 -19.25
C PHE A 213 1.56 -11.24 -17.72
N THR A 214 1.33 -10.04 -17.18
CA THR A 214 1.29 -9.81 -15.72
C THR A 214 0.37 -8.66 -15.31
N LEU A 215 -0.42 -8.89 -14.27
CA LEU A 215 -1.16 -7.86 -13.51
C LEU A 215 -0.46 -7.66 -12.15
N LEU A 216 0.83 -7.30 -12.18
CA LEU A 216 1.79 -7.39 -11.04
C LEU A 216 1.33 -6.87 -9.67
N TYR A 217 0.32 -6.00 -9.63
CA TYR A 217 -0.20 -5.44 -8.38
C TYR A 217 -1.45 -6.16 -7.87
N ALA A 218 -2.31 -6.64 -8.78
CA ALA A 218 -3.58 -7.24 -8.42
C ALA A 218 -3.41 -8.70 -7.95
N ASP A 219 -2.52 -9.46 -8.61
CA ASP A 219 -2.17 -10.81 -8.22
C ASP A 219 -1.53 -10.85 -6.83
N GLU A 220 -0.63 -9.91 -6.55
CA GLU A 220 0.08 -9.84 -5.28
C GLU A 220 -0.82 -9.47 -4.11
N ALA A 221 -1.75 -8.52 -4.32
CA ALA A 221 -2.75 -8.15 -3.32
C ALA A 221 -3.71 -9.32 -3.02
N LEU A 222 -4.23 -9.99 -4.05
CA LEU A 222 -5.12 -11.15 -3.87
C LEU A 222 -4.40 -12.30 -3.15
N ALA A 223 -3.16 -12.58 -3.54
CA ALA A 223 -2.36 -13.62 -2.90
C ALA A 223 -2.08 -13.29 -1.43
N ALA A 224 -1.79 -12.02 -1.10
CA ALA A 224 -1.61 -11.58 0.28
C ALA A 224 -2.89 -11.76 1.12
N ILE A 225 -4.07 -11.43 0.58
CA ILE A 225 -5.33 -11.62 1.31
C ILE A 225 -5.59 -13.11 1.58
N VAL A 226 -5.42 -13.97 0.57
CA VAL A 226 -5.57 -15.42 0.74
C VAL A 226 -4.57 -15.96 1.76
N LEU A 227 -3.34 -15.47 1.74
CA LEU A 227 -2.31 -15.89 2.69
C LEU A 227 -2.68 -15.52 4.13
N VAL A 228 -3.22 -14.32 4.39
CA VAL A 228 -3.73 -13.94 5.72
C VAL A 228 -4.83 -14.89 6.18
N LEU A 229 -5.79 -15.22 5.32
CA LEU A 229 -6.89 -16.12 5.64
C LEU A 229 -6.40 -17.54 5.95
N VAL A 230 -5.45 -18.05 5.15
CA VAL A 230 -4.87 -19.38 5.35
C VAL A 230 -4.04 -19.43 6.62
N LEU A 231 -3.15 -18.46 6.87
CA LEU A 231 -2.35 -18.40 8.10
C LEU A 231 -3.23 -18.33 9.34
N ARG A 232 -4.31 -17.53 9.30
CA ARG A 232 -5.30 -17.48 10.39
C ARG A 232 -5.97 -18.83 10.66
N LYS A 233 -6.25 -19.61 9.61
CA LYS A 233 -6.89 -20.94 9.75
C LYS A 233 -5.94 -22.03 10.21
N VAL A 234 -4.68 -21.92 9.80
CA VAL A 234 -3.64 -22.92 10.03
C VAL A 234 -2.97 -22.74 11.39
N SER A 235 -2.86 -21.51 11.90
CA SER A 235 -2.24 -21.27 13.20
C SER A 235 -3.28 -21.30 14.32
N THR A 236 -3.10 -22.23 15.26
CA THR A 236 -4.02 -22.48 16.37
C THR A 236 -4.11 -21.33 17.38
N ASN A 237 -3.14 -20.40 17.39
CA ASN A 237 -3.01 -19.34 18.40
C ASN A 237 -2.76 -17.93 17.83
N GLN A 238 -2.77 -17.73 16.50
CA GLN A 238 -2.49 -16.41 15.95
C GLN A 238 -3.72 -15.51 15.97
N SER A 239 -3.52 -14.29 16.48
CA SER A 239 -4.45 -13.19 16.24
C SER A 239 -4.44 -12.80 14.75
N LEU A 240 -5.55 -12.25 14.26
CA LEU A 240 -5.62 -11.73 12.88
C LEU A 240 -4.50 -10.71 12.61
N GLN A 241 -4.19 -9.86 13.60
CA GLN A 241 -3.12 -8.88 13.50
C GLN A 241 -1.75 -9.54 13.28
N GLN A 242 -1.46 -10.63 14.01
CA GLN A 242 -0.20 -11.36 13.81
C GLN A 242 -0.14 -12.01 12.44
N ALA A 243 -1.23 -12.58 11.94
CA ALA A 243 -1.31 -13.14 10.59
C ALA A 243 -1.07 -12.07 9.51
N VAL A 244 -1.62 -10.86 9.68
CA VAL A 244 -1.39 -9.72 8.79
C VAL A 244 0.07 -9.28 8.83
N THR A 245 0.65 -9.11 10.02
CA THR A 245 2.06 -8.72 10.17
C THR A 245 3.00 -9.74 9.55
N ILE A 246 2.76 -11.03 9.77
CA ILE A 246 3.55 -12.12 9.16
C ILE A 246 3.42 -12.07 7.64
N THR A 247 2.20 -11.93 7.12
CA THR A 247 1.96 -11.85 5.67
C THR A 247 2.70 -10.67 5.04
N MET A 248 2.53 -9.46 5.58
CA MET A 248 3.19 -8.25 5.08
C MET A 248 4.72 -8.39 5.13
N THR A 249 5.25 -8.87 6.26
CA THR A 249 6.71 -9.08 6.41
C THR A 249 7.24 -10.10 5.40
N SER A 250 6.54 -11.23 5.22
CA SER A 250 6.93 -12.27 4.25
C SER A 250 6.86 -11.77 2.81
N LYS A 251 5.88 -10.94 2.47
CA LYS A 251 5.72 -10.33 1.14
C LYS A 251 6.84 -9.34 0.84
N VAL A 252 7.12 -8.42 1.77
CA VAL A 252 8.25 -7.49 1.66
C VAL A 252 9.56 -8.24 1.53
N PHE A 253 9.77 -9.28 2.34
CA PHE A 253 10.96 -10.12 2.24
C PHE A 253 11.06 -10.81 0.87
N SER A 254 9.97 -11.36 0.36
CA SER A 254 9.93 -11.98 -0.97
C SER A 254 10.26 -10.97 -2.09
N ILE A 255 9.80 -9.73 -1.99
CA ILE A 255 10.12 -8.66 -2.95
C ILE A 255 11.61 -8.33 -2.89
N VAL A 256 12.16 -8.11 -1.69
CA VAL A 256 13.58 -7.77 -1.52
C VAL A 256 14.48 -8.89 -2.04
N VAL A 257 14.18 -10.14 -1.67
CA VAL A 257 14.95 -11.31 -2.14
C VAL A 257 14.78 -11.52 -3.64
N GLY A 258 13.57 -11.36 -4.19
CA GLY A 258 13.31 -11.46 -5.61
C GLY A 258 14.09 -10.42 -6.43
N SER A 259 14.09 -9.16 -5.97
CA SER A 259 14.87 -8.08 -6.58
C SER A 259 16.36 -8.37 -6.54
N PHE A 260 16.88 -8.82 -5.39
CA PHE A 260 18.29 -9.19 -5.25
C PHE A 260 18.68 -10.36 -6.17
N LEU A 261 17.86 -11.40 -6.25
CA LEU A 261 18.08 -12.54 -7.14
C LEU A 261 18.09 -12.10 -8.61
N THR A 262 17.19 -11.20 -8.99
CA THR A 262 17.11 -10.64 -10.34
C THR A 262 18.39 -9.89 -10.70
N VAL A 263 18.89 -9.03 -9.80
CA VAL A 263 20.15 -8.30 -10.00
C VAL A 263 21.33 -9.27 -10.15
N LEU A 264 21.40 -10.32 -9.32
CA LEU A 264 22.45 -11.33 -9.43
C LEU A 264 22.41 -12.08 -10.77
N ILE A 265 21.21 -12.46 -11.24
CA ILE A 265 21.05 -13.13 -12.53
C ILE A 265 21.47 -12.21 -13.67
N LEU A 266 21.04 -10.95 -13.66
CA LEU A 266 21.44 -9.97 -14.68
C LEU A 266 22.95 -9.76 -14.70
N ASN A 267 23.58 -9.64 -13.52
CA ASN A 267 25.03 -9.49 -13.42
C ASN A 267 25.81 -10.75 -13.83
N ALA A 268 25.24 -11.94 -13.67
CA ALA A 268 25.86 -13.20 -14.11
C ALA A 268 25.74 -13.44 -15.62
N LEU A 269 24.80 -12.76 -16.28
CA LEU A 269 24.58 -12.85 -17.73
C LEU A 269 25.38 -11.82 -18.54
N HIS A 270 25.97 -10.82 -17.88
CA HIS A 270 26.85 -9.80 -18.46
C HIS A 270 28.32 -10.18 -18.30
#